data_AF-A0A9N9VB44-F1
#
_entry.id   AF-A0A9N9VB44-F1
#
_cell.length_a   1.000
_cell.length_b   1.000
_cell.length_c   1.000
_cell.angle_alpha   90.00
_cell.angle_beta   90.00
_cell.angle_gamma   90.00
#
_symmetry.space_group_name_H-M   'P 1'
#
loop_
_entity.id
_entity.type
_entity.pdbx_description
1 polymer ?
#
loop_
_entity_poly.entity_id
_entity_poly.type
_entity_poly.pdbx_seq_one_letter_code
_entity_poly.pdbx_strand_id
1 'polypeptide(L)'
;MSFPGAGAPPDGVEPDLENPEDVLWTCNFVTQGLTIFLVTIFALVRLYAKHKLFDGKFTWDDYTTYFAYILLVGYCVTACLAGVYGAGHNQWEVRKEEIEYFYKAGYAATIFYAPMTLCVKLSLLLLIARVFGSVHKKTMWGIRVLIGGIVAYYVSGVFIKIFICWPISAYWRGEREKCMNQSAIITADAIISAISDLAILLLPTPLTWSLQLALKKRLRVIAMLCAGGVATAFSLYRLVLILSEANSQNQSIVFTKVILSGNAEVGLGLICSCLPAVNALYIKKIKGSSYFARHEYQNQYHRSAHNEPGRGDILMTRAIRINTSSKQRGDGESILTGCDDAALIAEAQQAPRTDTPSRKSDSIV
;
A
#
# COMPACT_ATOMS: atom_id res chain seq x y z
N MET A 1 -10.89 46.05 -12.43
CA MET A 1 -9.87 46.70 -11.57
C MET A 1 -8.63 45.84 -11.60
N SER A 2 -7.43 46.43 -11.66
CA SER A 2 -6.17 45.67 -11.56
C SER A 2 -5.74 45.64 -10.10
N PHE A 3 -6.06 44.55 -9.40
CA PHE A 3 -5.54 44.26 -8.05
C PHE A 3 -4.00 44.11 -8.11
N PRO A 4 -3.25 44.31 -7.01
CA PRO A 4 -1.79 44.17 -7.01
C PRO A 4 -1.35 42.72 -7.32
N GLY A 5 -1.89 41.72 -6.62
CA GLY A 5 -1.58 40.30 -6.84
C GLY A 5 -2.50 39.55 -7.81
N ALA A 6 -2.42 38.22 -7.75
CA ALA A 6 -3.07 37.28 -8.67
C ALA A 6 -4.55 36.95 -8.34
N GLY A 7 -5.12 37.61 -7.32
CA GLY A 7 -6.51 37.49 -6.91
C GLY A 7 -7.07 38.82 -6.41
N ALA A 8 -8.39 38.92 -6.32
CA ALA A 8 -9.04 40.03 -5.61
C ALA A 8 -8.96 39.75 -4.10
N PRO A 9 -8.54 40.71 -3.25
CA PRO A 9 -8.62 40.55 -1.81
C PRO A 9 -10.07 40.63 -1.31
N PRO A 10 -10.36 40.09 -0.11
CA PRO A 10 -11.60 40.35 0.62
C PRO A 10 -11.74 41.83 1.00
N ASP A 11 -12.97 42.27 1.26
CA ASP A 11 -13.25 43.64 1.71
C ASP A 11 -12.46 43.97 2.99
N GLY A 12 -11.62 45.01 2.92
CA GLY A 12 -10.80 45.49 4.04
C GLY A 12 -9.43 44.84 4.21
N VAL A 13 -9.00 43.96 3.29
CA VAL A 13 -7.65 43.37 3.30
C VAL A 13 -6.76 44.05 2.25
N GLU A 14 -5.66 44.66 2.68
CA GLU A 14 -4.60 45.14 1.78
C GLU A 14 -3.57 44.02 1.52
N PRO A 15 -3.32 43.61 0.25
CA PRO A 15 -2.35 42.55 -0.04
C PRO A 15 -0.90 42.99 0.19
N ASP A 16 -0.15 42.18 0.96
CA ASP A 16 1.31 42.29 1.04
C ASP A 16 1.95 41.31 0.02
N LEU A 17 2.78 41.85 -0.89
CA LEU A 17 3.54 41.08 -1.89
C LEU A 17 5.02 40.90 -1.51
N GLU A 18 5.50 41.61 -0.47
CA GLU A 18 6.87 41.54 0.02
C GLU A 18 6.98 40.53 1.18
N ASN A 19 5.96 40.47 2.04
CA ASN A 19 5.87 39.55 3.17
C ASN A 19 4.46 38.87 3.23
N PRO A 20 4.16 37.94 2.31
CA PRO A 20 2.86 37.28 2.23
C PRO A 20 2.57 36.38 3.44
N GLU A 21 1.32 36.29 3.89
CA GLU A 21 0.93 35.49 5.05
C GLU A 21 1.20 33.98 4.82
N ASP A 22 1.95 33.33 5.74
CA ASP A 22 2.10 31.87 5.73
C ASP A 22 0.86 31.19 6.34
N VAL A 23 -0.11 30.88 5.50
CA VAL A 23 -1.33 30.17 5.90
C VAL A 23 -1.07 28.65 5.90
N LEU A 24 -0.47 28.13 4.82
CA LEU A 24 -0.23 26.70 4.58
C LEU A 24 1.15 26.39 3.95
N TRP A 25 2.00 27.39 3.71
CA TRP A 25 3.27 27.23 2.97
C TRP A 25 4.25 26.33 3.74
N THR A 26 4.53 26.64 5.01
CA THR A 26 5.40 25.80 5.87
C THR A 26 4.81 24.40 6.02
N CYS A 27 3.49 24.31 6.23
CA CYS A 27 2.77 23.03 6.35
C CYS A 27 2.93 22.15 5.10
N ASN A 28 2.89 22.73 3.90
CA ASN A 28 3.12 22.02 2.64
C ASN A 28 4.54 21.44 2.61
N PHE A 29 5.58 22.28 2.73
CA PHE A 29 6.99 21.83 2.65
C PHE A 29 7.34 20.75 3.68
N VAL A 30 6.94 20.95 4.95
CA VAL A 30 7.19 19.98 6.02
C VAL A 30 6.47 18.65 5.72
N THR A 31 5.22 18.70 5.24
CA THR A 31 4.47 17.47 4.92
C THR A 31 5.03 16.73 3.71
N GLN A 32 5.47 17.43 2.65
CA GLN A 32 6.13 16.77 1.51
C GLN A 32 7.43 16.07 1.94
N GLY A 33 8.29 16.78 2.69
CA GLY A 33 9.55 16.21 3.19
C GLY A 33 9.35 15.00 4.10
N LEU A 34 8.41 15.10 5.05
CA LEU A 34 8.07 14.01 5.98
C LEU A 34 7.51 12.79 5.24
N THR A 35 6.61 12.98 4.28
CA THR A 35 6.03 11.88 3.50
C THR A 35 7.10 11.17 2.66
N ILE A 36 7.98 11.91 1.96
CA ILE A 36 9.11 11.31 1.25
C ILE A 36 9.96 10.49 2.22
N PHE A 37 10.39 11.07 3.34
CA PHE A 37 11.26 10.40 4.31
C PHE A 37 10.64 9.10 4.84
N LEU A 38 9.39 9.15 5.34
CA LEU A 38 8.71 7.98 5.89
C LEU A 38 8.48 6.90 4.83
N VAL A 39 7.92 7.24 3.67
CA VAL A 39 7.64 6.26 2.62
C VAL A 39 8.93 5.63 2.08
N THR A 40 10.03 6.40 1.99
CA THR A 40 11.35 5.87 1.62
C THR A 40 11.83 4.80 2.60
N ILE A 41 11.70 5.04 3.91
CA ILE A 41 12.05 4.04 4.94
C ILE A 41 11.21 2.77 4.76
N PHE A 42 9.90 2.87 4.59
CA PHE A 42 9.03 1.70 4.38
C PHE A 42 9.36 0.95 3.07
N ALA A 43 9.67 1.65 1.99
CA ALA A 43 10.09 1.06 0.72
C ALA A 43 11.44 0.32 0.82
N LEU A 44 12.42 0.89 1.52
CA LEU A 44 13.71 0.25 1.79
C LEU A 44 13.57 -0.98 2.70
N VAL A 45 12.74 -0.90 3.74
CA VAL A 45 12.43 -2.07 4.60
C VAL A 45 11.72 -3.17 3.80
N ARG A 46 10.84 -2.80 2.85
CA ARG A 46 10.21 -3.75 1.91
C ARG A 46 11.24 -4.42 1.00
N LEU A 47 12.19 -3.66 0.42
CA LEU A 47 13.28 -4.20 -0.40
C LEU A 47 14.14 -5.20 0.42
N TYR A 48 14.54 -4.81 1.62
CA TYR A 48 15.31 -5.66 2.52
C TYR A 48 14.56 -6.95 2.91
N ALA A 49 13.25 -6.85 3.18
CA ALA A 49 12.40 -8.01 3.43
C ALA A 49 12.41 -8.97 2.23
N LYS A 50 12.26 -8.45 1.02
CA LYS A 50 12.23 -9.25 -0.23
C LYS A 50 13.56 -9.97 -0.47
N HIS A 51 14.68 -9.27 -0.33
CA HIS A 51 16.00 -9.86 -0.49
C HIS A 51 16.33 -10.93 0.58
N LYS A 52 15.84 -10.79 1.82
CA LYS A 52 16.22 -11.66 2.96
C LYS A 52 15.21 -12.77 3.32
N LEU A 53 13.98 -12.71 2.80
CA LEU A 53 12.91 -13.69 3.08
C LEU A 53 12.28 -14.33 1.84
N PHE A 54 12.48 -13.78 0.65
CA PHE A 54 11.77 -14.21 -0.57
C PHE A 54 12.72 -14.42 -1.77
N ASP A 55 14.00 -14.67 -1.50
CA ASP A 55 15.05 -14.98 -2.50
C ASP A 55 15.12 -13.99 -3.67
N GLY A 56 14.82 -12.71 -3.41
CA GLY A 56 14.79 -11.67 -4.44
C GLY A 56 13.63 -11.77 -5.45
N LYS A 57 12.65 -12.66 -5.27
CA LYS A 57 11.51 -12.82 -6.20
C LYS A 57 10.53 -11.66 -6.10
N PHE A 58 10.63 -10.72 -7.05
CA PHE A 58 9.67 -9.61 -7.21
C PHE A 58 8.33 -10.13 -7.72
N THR A 59 7.25 -9.60 -7.16
CA THR A 59 5.86 -9.86 -7.58
C THR A 59 5.22 -8.59 -8.13
N TRP A 60 4.15 -8.71 -8.92
CA TRP A 60 3.47 -7.55 -9.54
C TRP A 60 3.10 -6.43 -8.55
N ASP A 61 2.68 -6.80 -7.33
CA ASP A 61 2.46 -5.89 -6.20
C ASP A 61 3.70 -5.02 -5.90
N ASP A 62 4.90 -5.62 -5.86
CA ASP A 62 6.15 -4.89 -5.60
C ASP A 62 6.46 -3.88 -6.72
N TYR A 63 6.32 -4.27 -7.99
CA TYR A 63 6.52 -3.36 -9.12
C TYR A 63 5.56 -2.17 -9.05
N THR A 64 4.28 -2.41 -8.73
CA THR A 64 3.30 -1.33 -8.54
C THR A 64 3.62 -0.44 -7.33
N THR A 65 4.14 -1.00 -6.23
CA THR A 65 4.59 -0.21 -5.06
C THR A 65 5.75 0.72 -5.42
N TYR A 66 6.82 0.21 -6.05
CA TYR A 66 8.00 1.03 -6.35
C TYR A 66 7.74 2.05 -7.45
N PHE A 67 6.90 1.73 -8.45
CA PHE A 67 6.49 2.70 -9.45
C PHE A 67 5.60 3.80 -8.86
N ALA A 68 4.65 3.46 -7.97
CA ALA A 68 3.89 4.44 -7.22
C ALA A 68 4.76 5.35 -6.33
N TYR A 69 5.82 4.81 -5.72
CA TYR A 69 6.79 5.59 -4.96
C TYR A 69 7.57 6.60 -5.83
N ILE A 70 8.00 6.22 -7.04
CA ILE A 70 8.64 7.15 -7.98
C ILE A 70 7.69 8.29 -8.36
N LEU A 71 6.42 7.97 -8.63
CA LEU A 71 5.39 8.97 -8.92
C LEU A 71 5.07 9.87 -7.72
N LEU A 72 5.11 9.33 -6.48
CA LEU A 72 4.99 10.10 -5.25
C LEU A 72 6.11 11.13 -5.12
N VAL A 73 7.36 10.75 -5.38
CA VAL A 73 8.49 11.71 -5.36
C VAL A 73 8.26 12.82 -6.40
N GLY A 74 7.81 12.47 -7.61
CA GLY A 74 7.44 13.46 -8.64
C GLY A 74 6.32 14.41 -8.18
N TYR A 75 5.26 13.86 -7.58
CA TYR A 75 4.14 14.62 -7.02
C TYR A 75 4.60 15.59 -5.90
N CYS A 76 5.38 15.11 -4.94
CA CYS A 76 5.95 15.93 -3.87
C CYS A 76 6.86 17.04 -4.41
N VAL A 77 7.67 16.77 -5.44
CA VAL A 77 8.48 17.80 -6.12
C VAL A 77 7.59 18.86 -6.77
N THR A 78 6.52 18.47 -7.47
CA THR A 78 5.57 19.44 -8.05
C THR A 78 4.84 20.26 -6.98
N ALA A 79 4.55 19.68 -5.81
CA ALA A 79 3.96 20.37 -4.68
C ALA A 79 4.91 21.37 -4.00
N CYS A 80 6.20 21.04 -3.90
CA CYS A 80 7.24 21.98 -3.44
C CYS A 80 7.42 23.13 -4.45
N LEU A 81 7.48 22.83 -5.75
CA LEU A 81 7.54 23.86 -6.80
C LEU A 81 6.32 24.78 -6.76
N ALA A 82 5.11 24.25 -6.60
CA ALA A 82 3.91 25.06 -6.40
C ALA A 82 4.06 25.99 -5.19
N GLY A 83 4.66 25.51 -4.08
CA GLY A 83 4.98 26.30 -2.89
C GLY A 83 5.94 27.46 -3.15
N VAL A 84 6.96 27.27 -4.00
CA VAL A 84 7.86 28.36 -4.43
C VAL A 84 7.11 29.44 -5.21
N TYR A 85 6.08 29.08 -5.98
CA TYR A 85 5.27 30.01 -6.79
C TYR A 85 3.97 30.46 -6.11
N GLY A 86 3.88 30.39 -4.77
CA GLY A 86 2.76 30.95 -4.01
C GLY A 86 1.73 29.96 -3.45
N ALA A 87 1.92 28.64 -3.58
CA ALA A 87 1.04 27.67 -2.93
C ALA A 87 1.22 27.72 -1.39
N GLY A 88 0.13 27.99 -0.68
CA GLY A 88 0.11 28.15 0.77
C GLY A 88 -0.01 29.60 1.25
N HIS A 89 0.10 30.57 0.35
CA HIS A 89 -0.23 31.98 0.58
C HIS A 89 -1.61 32.32 0.00
N ASN A 90 -2.21 33.44 0.42
CA ASN A 90 -3.49 33.87 -0.14
C ASN A 90 -3.33 34.31 -1.60
N GLN A 91 -4.35 34.08 -2.44
CA GLN A 91 -4.20 34.30 -3.88
C GLN A 91 -3.97 35.78 -4.26
N TRP A 92 -4.42 36.72 -3.43
CA TRP A 92 -4.18 38.15 -3.61
C TRP A 92 -2.75 38.58 -3.24
N GLU A 93 -1.98 37.75 -2.53
CA GLU A 93 -0.59 38.00 -2.10
C GLU A 93 0.45 37.37 -3.05
N VAL A 94 0.00 36.56 -4.02
CA VAL A 94 0.87 35.95 -5.03
C VAL A 94 1.10 36.92 -6.19
N ARG A 95 2.35 37.08 -6.66
CA ARG A 95 2.66 37.93 -7.82
C ARG A 95 2.04 37.36 -9.10
N LYS A 96 1.54 38.26 -9.97
CA LYS A 96 0.91 37.87 -11.24
C LYS A 96 1.85 37.17 -12.21
N GLU A 97 3.15 37.42 -12.11
CA GLU A 97 4.17 36.72 -12.90
C GLU A 97 4.39 35.26 -12.44
N GLU A 98 4.17 34.99 -11.15
CA GLU A 98 4.38 33.67 -10.53
C GLU A 98 3.17 32.74 -10.74
N ILE A 99 1.96 33.30 -10.91
CA ILE A 99 0.73 32.49 -11.03
C ILE A 99 0.73 31.54 -12.24
N GLU A 100 1.39 31.90 -13.35
CA GLU A 100 1.52 31.00 -14.51
C GLU A 100 2.37 29.75 -14.14
N TYR A 101 3.41 29.93 -13.33
CA TYR A 101 4.25 28.84 -12.84
C TYR A 101 3.54 28.00 -11.78
N PHE A 102 2.74 28.62 -10.90
CA PHE A 102 1.83 27.92 -9.99
C PHE A 102 0.86 27.01 -10.76
N TYR A 103 0.19 27.51 -11.80
CA TYR A 103 -0.70 26.67 -12.62
C TYR A 103 0.03 25.58 -13.40
N LYS A 104 1.25 25.82 -13.90
CA LYS A 104 2.09 24.76 -14.50
C LYS A 104 2.46 23.66 -13.50
N ALA A 105 2.86 24.04 -12.28
CA ALA A 105 3.15 23.09 -11.20
C ALA A 105 1.90 22.31 -10.79
N GLY A 106 0.74 22.98 -10.70
CA GLY A 106 -0.53 22.36 -10.39
C GLY A 106 -1.01 21.37 -11.46
N TYR A 107 -0.90 21.74 -12.74
CA TYR A 107 -1.16 20.84 -13.87
C TYR A 107 -0.30 19.57 -13.77
N ALA A 108 1.01 19.73 -13.58
CA ALA A 108 1.94 18.60 -13.40
C ALA A 108 1.56 17.73 -12.19
N ALA A 109 1.17 18.31 -11.06
CA ALA A 109 0.70 17.58 -9.89
C ALA A 109 -0.54 16.71 -10.20
N THR A 110 -1.51 17.20 -11.00
CA THR A 110 -2.66 16.36 -11.41
C THR A 110 -2.28 15.18 -12.31
N ILE A 111 -1.24 15.34 -13.15
CA ILE A 111 -0.71 14.29 -14.03
C ILE A 111 0.05 13.23 -13.22
N PHE A 112 0.81 13.61 -12.19
CA PHE A 112 1.45 12.64 -11.31
C PHE A 112 0.43 11.93 -10.39
N TYR A 113 -0.55 12.65 -9.87
CA TYR A 113 -1.51 12.11 -8.90
C TYR A 113 -2.34 10.93 -9.44
N ALA A 114 -2.88 11.04 -10.67
CA ALA A 114 -3.75 10.00 -11.22
C ALA A 114 -3.09 8.60 -11.38
N PRO A 115 -1.92 8.44 -12.04
CA PRO A 115 -1.24 7.15 -12.15
C PRO A 115 -0.66 6.71 -10.79
N MET A 116 -0.25 7.65 -9.93
CA MET A 116 0.23 7.35 -8.57
C MET A 116 -0.85 6.64 -7.74
N THR A 117 -2.05 7.22 -7.68
CA THR A 117 -3.21 6.64 -6.98
C THR A 117 -3.65 5.31 -7.59
N LEU A 118 -3.64 5.19 -8.93
CA LEU A 118 -3.87 3.91 -9.60
C LEU A 118 -2.89 2.82 -9.12
N CYS A 119 -1.60 3.10 -9.12
CA CYS A 119 -0.58 2.12 -8.77
C CYS A 119 -0.60 1.71 -7.29
N VAL A 120 -0.96 2.63 -6.38
CA VAL A 120 -1.22 2.28 -4.97
C VAL A 120 -2.44 1.37 -4.84
N LYS A 121 -3.55 1.68 -5.53
CA LYS A 121 -4.78 0.86 -5.52
C LYS A 121 -4.54 -0.53 -6.10
N LEU A 122 -3.75 -0.63 -7.16
CA LEU A 122 -3.30 -1.90 -7.72
C LEU A 122 -2.44 -2.72 -6.74
N SER A 123 -1.47 -2.09 -6.09
CA SER A 123 -0.65 -2.75 -5.06
C SER A 123 -1.52 -3.33 -3.93
N LEU A 124 -2.42 -2.52 -3.36
CA LEU A 124 -3.35 -2.98 -2.31
C LEU A 124 -4.26 -4.13 -2.80
N LEU A 125 -4.82 -4.05 -4.01
CA LEU A 125 -5.66 -5.11 -4.56
C LEU A 125 -4.89 -6.40 -4.86
N LEU A 126 -3.68 -6.32 -5.39
CA LEU A 126 -2.81 -7.48 -5.64
C LEU A 126 -2.34 -8.13 -4.34
N LEU A 127 -2.07 -7.33 -3.31
CA LEU A 127 -1.74 -7.78 -1.95
C LEU A 127 -2.92 -8.51 -1.31
N ILE A 128 -4.14 -7.95 -1.38
CA ILE A 128 -5.38 -8.60 -0.91
C ILE A 128 -5.62 -9.90 -1.71
N ALA A 129 -5.44 -9.88 -3.04
CA ALA A 129 -5.57 -11.07 -3.87
C ALA A 129 -4.60 -12.19 -3.46
N ARG A 130 -3.34 -11.84 -3.17
CA ARG A 130 -2.33 -12.79 -2.69
C ARG A 130 -2.66 -13.37 -1.31
N VAL A 131 -3.27 -12.60 -0.41
CA VAL A 131 -3.61 -13.04 0.95
C VAL A 131 -4.83 -13.96 0.99
N PHE A 132 -5.84 -13.71 0.17
CA PHE A 132 -7.13 -14.43 0.21
C PHE A 132 -7.39 -15.37 -0.98
N GLY A 133 -6.58 -15.31 -2.03
CA GLY A 133 -6.83 -15.98 -3.32
C GLY A 133 -6.82 -17.50 -3.29
N SER A 134 -6.13 -18.11 -2.33
CA SER A 134 -6.15 -19.58 -2.15
C SER A 134 -7.46 -20.09 -1.55
N VAL A 135 -8.29 -19.23 -0.95
CA VAL A 135 -9.47 -19.63 -0.16
C VAL A 135 -10.77 -19.40 -0.93
N HIS A 136 -10.90 -18.31 -1.69
CA HIS A 136 -12.18 -17.91 -2.28
C HIS A 136 -12.09 -17.62 -3.80
N LYS A 137 -12.33 -18.63 -4.63
CA LYS A 137 -12.33 -18.51 -6.11
C LYS A 137 -13.32 -17.47 -6.65
N LYS A 138 -14.50 -17.31 -6.01
CA LYS A 138 -15.50 -16.29 -6.40
C LYS A 138 -15.00 -14.87 -6.13
N THR A 139 -14.37 -14.63 -4.99
CA THR A 139 -13.76 -13.34 -4.62
C THR A 139 -12.62 -12.95 -5.56
N MET A 140 -11.83 -13.92 -6.04
CA MET A 140 -10.80 -13.67 -7.05
C MET A 140 -11.36 -13.07 -8.35
N TRP A 141 -12.57 -13.48 -8.75
CA TRP A 141 -13.23 -12.88 -9.91
C TRP A 141 -13.63 -11.42 -9.63
N GLY A 142 -14.24 -11.15 -8.47
CA GLY A 142 -14.58 -9.78 -8.06
C GLY A 142 -13.36 -8.84 -7.98
N ILE A 143 -12.23 -9.30 -7.45
CA ILE A 143 -10.98 -8.51 -7.41
C ILE A 143 -10.45 -8.22 -8.83
N ARG A 144 -10.50 -9.19 -9.75
CA ARG A 144 -10.08 -8.98 -11.15
C ARG A 144 -10.97 -7.97 -11.87
N VAL A 145 -12.29 -8.03 -11.67
CA VAL A 145 -13.24 -7.05 -12.22
C VAL A 145 -12.97 -5.65 -11.65
N LEU A 146 -12.74 -5.53 -10.34
CA LEU A 146 -12.43 -4.26 -9.69
C LEU A 146 -11.10 -3.67 -10.17
N ILE A 147 -10.05 -4.50 -10.33
CA ILE A 147 -8.78 -4.10 -10.95
C ILE A 147 -9.01 -3.56 -12.36
N GLY A 148 -9.76 -4.29 -13.20
CA GLY A 148 -10.04 -3.87 -14.57
C GLY A 148 -10.79 -2.53 -14.65
N GLY A 149 -11.82 -2.35 -13.82
CA GLY A 149 -12.59 -1.10 -13.75
C GLY A 149 -11.74 0.10 -13.28
N ILE A 150 -10.93 -0.08 -12.24
CA ILE A 150 -10.02 0.95 -11.72
C ILE A 150 -8.96 1.32 -12.77
N VAL A 151 -8.35 0.34 -13.45
CA VAL A 151 -7.38 0.61 -14.53
C VAL A 151 -8.05 1.39 -15.66
N ALA A 152 -9.20 0.94 -16.15
CA ALA A 152 -9.91 1.62 -17.24
C ALA A 152 -10.26 3.07 -16.88
N TYR A 153 -10.74 3.32 -15.65
CA TYR A 153 -11.06 4.67 -15.18
C TYR A 153 -9.82 5.56 -15.06
N TYR A 154 -8.79 5.15 -14.33
CA TYR A 154 -7.63 6.02 -14.11
C TYR A 154 -6.80 6.23 -15.38
N VAL A 155 -6.71 5.23 -16.28
CA VAL A 155 -6.01 5.40 -17.57
C VAL A 155 -6.75 6.41 -18.46
N SER A 156 -8.07 6.29 -18.60
CA SER A 156 -8.86 7.28 -19.35
C SER A 156 -8.83 8.66 -18.70
N GLY A 157 -8.90 8.73 -17.36
CA GLY A 157 -8.74 9.96 -16.58
C GLY A 157 -7.41 10.67 -16.78
N VAL A 158 -6.30 9.93 -16.92
CA VAL A 158 -4.98 10.50 -17.27
C VAL A 158 -5.01 11.17 -18.64
N PHE A 159 -5.57 10.52 -19.67
CA PHE A 159 -5.69 11.14 -21.00
C PHE A 159 -6.58 12.40 -20.97
N ILE A 160 -7.71 12.36 -20.25
CA ILE A 160 -8.58 13.54 -20.07
C ILE A 160 -7.85 14.68 -19.36
N LYS A 161 -7.04 14.40 -18.33
CA LYS A 161 -6.25 15.41 -17.61
C LYS A 161 -5.12 15.99 -18.47
N ILE A 162 -4.47 15.17 -19.30
CA ILE A 162 -3.45 15.64 -20.27
C ILE A 162 -4.10 16.60 -21.29
N PHE A 163 -5.22 16.20 -21.89
CA PHE A 163 -5.92 16.96 -22.94
C PHE A 163 -7.04 17.87 -22.39
N ILE A 164 -6.93 18.32 -21.14
CA ILE A 164 -7.98 19.10 -20.45
C ILE A 164 -8.29 20.46 -21.10
N CYS A 165 -7.33 21.02 -21.85
CA CYS A 165 -7.50 22.22 -22.66
C CYS A 165 -6.81 22.08 -24.02
N TRP A 166 -7.33 22.77 -25.04
CA TRP A 166 -6.76 22.78 -26.38
C TRP A 166 -6.58 24.22 -26.91
N PRO A 167 -5.33 24.74 -27.03
CA PRO A 167 -4.05 24.09 -26.69
C PRO A 167 -3.85 23.95 -25.18
N ILE A 168 -2.94 23.05 -24.76
CA ILE A 168 -2.63 22.82 -23.34
C ILE A 168 -2.22 24.13 -22.61
N SER A 169 -1.59 25.06 -23.31
CA SER A 169 -1.21 26.37 -22.77
C SER A 169 -2.36 27.25 -22.31
N ALA A 170 -3.60 26.97 -22.74
CA ALA A 170 -4.79 27.62 -22.22
C ALA A 170 -4.99 27.39 -20.71
N TYR A 171 -4.51 26.25 -20.17
CA TYR A 171 -4.64 25.91 -18.76
C TYR A 171 -3.96 26.95 -17.84
N TRP A 172 -2.66 27.20 -18.06
CA TRP A 172 -1.89 28.13 -17.22
C TRP A 172 -2.07 29.60 -17.58
N ARG A 173 -2.60 29.91 -18.77
CA ARG A 173 -3.06 31.25 -19.15
C ARG A 173 -4.45 31.62 -18.62
N GLY A 174 -5.17 30.66 -18.01
CA GLY A 174 -6.52 30.89 -17.48
C GLY A 174 -7.61 31.04 -18.56
N GLU A 175 -7.35 30.59 -19.80
CA GLU A 175 -8.28 30.71 -20.94
C GLU A 175 -9.42 29.66 -20.83
N ARG A 176 -10.32 29.85 -19.86
CA ARG A 176 -11.37 28.89 -19.46
C ARG A 176 -12.23 28.36 -20.61
N GLU A 177 -12.51 29.18 -21.62
CA GLU A 177 -13.34 28.81 -22.79
C GLU A 177 -12.73 27.71 -23.66
N LYS A 178 -11.39 27.54 -23.62
CA LYS A 178 -10.65 26.51 -24.37
C LYS A 178 -10.37 25.25 -23.55
N CYS A 179 -10.96 25.16 -22.35
CA CYS A 179 -10.80 24.07 -21.41
C CYS A 179 -12.11 23.34 -21.18
N MET A 180 -12.03 22.04 -20.89
CA MET A 180 -13.12 21.29 -20.29
C MET A 180 -13.42 21.84 -18.88
N ASN A 181 -14.62 21.57 -18.36
CA ASN A 181 -15.01 21.99 -17.01
C ASN A 181 -14.12 21.29 -15.94
N GLN A 182 -13.10 22.02 -15.50
CA GLN A 182 -12.06 21.53 -14.59
C GLN A 182 -12.67 21.10 -13.25
N SER A 183 -13.59 21.90 -12.69
CA SER A 183 -14.27 21.60 -11.43
C SER A 183 -15.09 20.32 -11.50
N ALA A 184 -15.78 20.06 -12.62
CA ALA A 184 -16.51 18.81 -12.83
C ALA A 184 -15.58 17.60 -12.91
N ILE A 185 -14.44 17.72 -13.61
CA ILE A 185 -13.43 16.65 -13.72
C ILE A 185 -12.81 16.35 -12.35
N ILE A 186 -12.41 17.38 -11.59
CA ILE A 186 -11.81 17.25 -10.26
C ILE A 186 -12.81 16.66 -9.26
N THR A 187 -14.07 17.07 -9.31
CA THR A 187 -15.13 16.51 -8.46
C THR A 187 -15.39 15.04 -8.77
N ALA A 188 -15.47 14.66 -10.05
CA ALA A 188 -15.64 13.27 -10.46
C ALA A 188 -14.44 12.39 -10.04
N ASP A 189 -13.21 12.89 -10.18
CA ASP A 189 -11.98 12.22 -9.75
C ASP A 189 -11.97 11.97 -8.23
N ALA A 190 -12.40 12.95 -7.43
CA ALA A 190 -12.52 12.82 -5.98
C ALA A 190 -13.61 11.81 -5.57
N ILE A 191 -14.79 11.83 -6.21
CA ILE A 191 -15.88 10.88 -5.97
C ILE A 191 -15.41 9.45 -6.27
N ILE A 192 -14.79 9.22 -7.43
CA ILE A 192 -14.34 7.88 -7.82
C ILE A 192 -13.14 7.41 -6.99
N SER A 193 -12.25 8.32 -6.55
CA SER A 193 -11.20 7.93 -5.60
C SER A 193 -11.80 7.43 -4.29
N ALA A 194 -12.72 8.19 -3.68
CA ALA A 194 -13.37 7.80 -2.42
C ALA A 194 -14.18 6.49 -2.54
N ILE A 195 -14.93 6.30 -3.64
CA ILE A 195 -15.68 5.06 -3.89
C ILE A 195 -14.73 3.86 -4.04
N SER A 196 -13.64 4.02 -4.79
CA SER A 196 -12.67 2.93 -4.99
C SER A 196 -11.88 2.62 -3.72
N ASP A 197 -11.59 3.61 -2.87
CA ASP A 197 -10.98 3.40 -1.55
C ASP A 197 -11.91 2.60 -0.63
N LEU A 198 -13.18 2.99 -0.55
CA LEU A 198 -14.21 2.26 0.21
C LEU A 198 -14.38 0.84 -0.33
N ALA A 199 -14.38 0.63 -1.65
CA ALA A 199 -14.47 -0.70 -2.25
C ALA A 199 -13.28 -1.60 -1.88
N ILE A 200 -12.05 -1.06 -1.87
CA ILE A 200 -10.83 -1.78 -1.45
C ILE A 200 -10.88 -2.08 0.05
N LEU A 201 -11.32 -1.12 0.87
CA LEU A 201 -11.45 -1.25 2.33
C LEU A 201 -12.49 -2.30 2.74
N LEU A 202 -13.64 -2.33 2.06
CA LEU A 202 -14.74 -3.24 2.37
C LEU A 202 -14.47 -4.68 1.87
N LEU A 203 -13.56 -4.87 0.91
CA LEU A 203 -13.24 -6.19 0.33
C LEU A 203 -12.75 -7.24 1.36
N PRO A 204 -11.76 -6.97 2.24
CA PRO A 204 -11.32 -7.91 3.27
C PRO A 204 -12.35 -8.15 4.39
N THR A 205 -13.27 -7.24 4.64
CA THR A 205 -14.19 -7.31 5.79
C THR A 205 -15.07 -8.57 5.81
N PRO A 206 -15.89 -8.90 4.78
CA PRO A 206 -16.68 -10.13 4.77
C PRO A 206 -15.81 -11.39 4.70
N LEU A 207 -14.63 -11.31 4.06
CA LEU A 207 -13.66 -12.41 4.04
C LEU A 207 -13.12 -12.74 5.44
N THR A 208 -12.93 -11.74 6.30
CA THR A 208 -12.51 -11.99 7.69
C THR A 208 -13.62 -12.49 8.60
N TRP A 209 -14.89 -12.18 8.31
CA TRP A 209 -16.02 -12.69 9.08
C TRP A 209 -16.27 -14.19 8.79
N SER A 210 -16.17 -14.59 7.52
CA SER A 210 -16.40 -15.97 7.10
C SER A 210 -15.27 -16.95 7.45
N LEU A 211 -14.11 -16.47 7.90
CA LEU A 211 -12.89 -17.28 7.99
C LEU A 211 -12.32 -17.28 9.41
N GLN A 212 -12.30 -18.46 10.05
CA GLN A 212 -11.67 -18.70 11.35
C GLN A 212 -10.13 -18.60 11.27
N LEU A 213 -9.64 -17.40 11.03
CA LEU A 213 -8.21 -17.10 10.97
C LEU A 213 -7.59 -17.14 12.36
N ALA A 214 -6.52 -17.94 12.50
CA ALA A 214 -5.65 -17.90 13.67
C ALA A 214 -5.27 -16.45 14.03
N LEU A 215 -5.26 -16.12 15.33
CA LEU A 215 -5.18 -14.75 15.85
C LEU A 215 -4.04 -13.90 15.23
N LYS A 216 -2.88 -14.53 14.96
CA LYS A 216 -1.73 -13.91 14.29
C LYS A 216 -2.00 -13.51 12.84
N LYS A 217 -2.83 -14.25 12.09
CA LYS A 217 -3.28 -13.88 10.74
C LYS A 217 -4.32 -12.75 10.81
N ARG A 218 -5.28 -12.85 11.74
CA ARG A 218 -6.35 -11.85 11.96
C ARG A 218 -5.80 -10.46 12.27
N LEU A 219 -4.84 -10.36 13.19
CA LEU A 219 -4.21 -9.08 13.57
C LEU A 219 -3.56 -8.34 12.39
N ARG A 220 -3.00 -9.08 11.41
CA ARG A 220 -2.39 -8.47 10.21
C ARG A 220 -3.43 -7.82 9.30
N VAL A 221 -4.58 -8.47 9.12
CA VAL A 221 -5.66 -7.92 8.30
C VAL A 221 -6.28 -6.71 8.99
N ILE A 222 -6.45 -6.74 10.32
CA ILE A 222 -6.90 -5.58 11.11
C ILE A 222 -5.93 -4.40 10.92
N ALA A 223 -4.62 -4.61 11.05
CA ALA A 223 -3.64 -3.53 10.87
C ALA A 223 -3.69 -2.90 9.46
N MET A 224 -3.85 -3.71 8.41
CA MET A 224 -4.04 -3.22 7.04
C MET A 224 -5.36 -2.47 6.86
N LEU A 225 -6.45 -2.98 7.45
CA LEU A 225 -7.77 -2.35 7.40
C LEU A 225 -7.76 -1.00 8.12
N CYS A 226 -7.10 -0.89 9.28
CA CYS A 226 -6.95 0.38 9.99
C CYS A 226 -6.13 1.38 9.17
N ALA A 227 -4.96 0.98 8.64
CA ALA A 227 -4.13 1.88 7.82
C ALA A 227 -4.83 2.32 6.52
N GLY A 228 -5.52 1.40 5.85
CA GLY A 228 -6.38 1.70 4.70
C GLY A 228 -7.53 2.64 5.07
N GLY A 229 -8.18 2.44 6.22
CA GLY A 229 -9.29 3.28 6.68
C GLY A 229 -8.90 4.73 6.93
N VAL A 230 -7.69 4.99 7.45
CA VAL A 230 -7.16 6.36 7.58
C VAL A 230 -6.91 6.97 6.19
N ALA A 231 -6.35 6.22 5.23
CA ALA A 231 -6.19 6.70 3.85
C ALA A 231 -7.55 7.03 3.19
N THR A 232 -8.56 6.18 3.36
CA THR A 232 -9.94 6.43 2.90
C THR A 232 -10.55 7.68 3.56
N ALA A 233 -10.26 7.95 4.84
CA ALA A 233 -10.72 9.15 5.52
C ALA A 233 -10.14 10.43 4.91
N PHE A 234 -8.87 10.44 4.48
CA PHE A 234 -8.27 11.57 3.76
C PHE A 234 -8.90 11.77 2.36
N SER A 235 -9.22 10.68 1.67
CA SER A 235 -9.93 10.73 0.38
C SER A 235 -11.34 11.31 0.50
N LEU A 236 -12.08 10.93 1.55
CA LEU A 236 -13.39 11.51 1.90
C LEU A 236 -13.28 12.98 2.33
N TYR A 237 -12.29 13.34 3.17
CA TYR A 237 -12.02 14.72 3.56
C TYR A 237 -11.79 15.61 2.33
N ARG A 238 -10.99 15.14 1.38
CA ARG A 238 -10.73 15.84 0.11
C ARG A 238 -11.99 16.01 -0.74
N LEU A 239 -12.87 15.00 -0.79
CA LEU A 239 -14.16 15.12 -1.48
C LEU A 239 -15.05 16.20 -0.84
N VAL A 240 -15.16 16.20 0.49
CA VAL A 240 -15.91 17.23 1.24
C VAL A 240 -15.31 18.63 1.00
N LEU A 241 -13.98 18.75 1.02
CA LEU A 241 -13.26 19.99 0.74
C LEU A 241 -13.60 20.54 -0.66
N ILE A 242 -13.50 19.70 -1.70
CA ILE A 242 -13.77 20.10 -3.10
C ILE A 242 -15.22 20.56 -3.27
N LEU A 243 -16.18 19.88 -2.62
CA LEU A 243 -17.60 20.24 -2.69
C LEU A 243 -17.92 21.52 -1.89
N SER A 244 -17.31 21.70 -0.72
CA SER A 244 -17.56 22.86 0.16
C SER A 244 -16.91 24.14 -0.34
N GLU A 245 -15.71 24.04 -0.94
CA GLU A 245 -14.87 25.19 -1.31
C GLU A 245 -14.93 25.50 -2.82
N ALA A 246 -15.85 24.89 -3.56
CA ALA A 246 -15.97 24.99 -5.03
C ALA A 246 -16.07 26.43 -5.56
N ASN A 247 -16.68 27.33 -4.77
CA ASN A 247 -16.87 28.75 -5.11
C ASN A 247 -15.96 29.70 -4.30
N SER A 248 -14.96 29.17 -3.60
CA SER A 248 -14.03 29.99 -2.81
C SER A 248 -13.24 30.96 -3.68
N GLN A 249 -13.04 32.19 -3.18
CA GLN A 249 -12.19 33.19 -3.86
C GLN A 249 -10.69 32.86 -3.78
N ASN A 250 -10.31 31.95 -2.87
CA ASN A 250 -8.93 31.68 -2.49
C ASN A 250 -8.45 30.32 -3.03
N GLN A 251 -8.34 30.21 -4.36
CA GLN A 251 -8.07 28.93 -5.03
C GLN A 251 -6.68 28.36 -4.69
N SER A 252 -5.67 29.22 -4.44
CA SER A 252 -4.32 28.81 -4.00
C SER A 252 -4.34 27.97 -2.72
N ILE A 253 -5.11 28.40 -1.72
CA ILE A 253 -5.23 27.71 -0.42
C ILE A 253 -5.99 26.39 -0.58
N VAL A 254 -7.10 26.39 -1.32
CA VAL A 254 -7.89 25.16 -1.58
C VAL A 254 -7.07 24.13 -2.35
N PHE A 255 -6.33 24.56 -3.37
CA PHE A 255 -5.44 23.70 -4.12
C PHE A 255 -4.33 23.10 -3.23
N THR A 256 -3.78 23.89 -2.31
CA THR A 256 -2.78 23.41 -1.33
C THR A 256 -3.37 22.36 -0.37
N LYS A 257 -4.59 22.58 0.14
CA LYS A 257 -5.34 21.59 0.95
C LYS A 257 -5.64 20.29 0.17
N VAL A 258 -5.98 20.39 -1.12
CA VAL A 258 -6.15 19.22 -2.02
C VAL A 258 -4.82 18.48 -2.22
N ILE A 259 -3.71 19.20 -2.40
CA ILE A 259 -2.38 18.59 -2.53
C ILE A 259 -2.00 17.79 -1.28
N LEU A 260 -2.15 18.40 -0.10
CA LEU A 260 -1.85 17.81 1.21
C LEU A 260 -2.68 16.54 1.47
N SER A 261 -3.99 16.59 1.23
CA SER A 261 -4.88 15.44 1.42
C SER A 261 -4.59 14.30 0.45
N GLY A 262 -4.28 14.59 -0.82
CA GLY A 262 -3.82 13.58 -1.78
C GLY A 262 -2.47 12.95 -1.41
N ASN A 263 -1.55 13.75 -0.84
CA ASN A 263 -0.28 13.24 -0.32
C ASN A 263 -0.49 12.26 0.86
N ALA A 264 -1.42 12.59 1.77
CA ALA A 264 -1.76 11.73 2.90
C ALA A 264 -2.46 10.43 2.48
N GLU A 265 -3.46 10.49 1.57
CA GLU A 265 -4.15 9.33 0.98
C GLU A 265 -3.14 8.32 0.39
N VAL A 266 -2.27 8.79 -0.51
CA VAL A 266 -1.32 7.94 -1.22
C VAL A 266 -0.15 7.49 -0.33
N GLY A 267 0.41 8.39 0.48
CA GLY A 267 1.51 8.07 1.40
C GLY A 267 1.12 6.99 2.40
N LEU A 268 -0.07 7.08 3.00
CA LEU A 268 -0.60 6.05 3.88
C LEU A 268 -0.93 4.76 3.13
N GLY A 269 -1.44 4.83 1.90
CA GLY A 269 -1.65 3.66 1.05
C GLY A 269 -0.36 2.91 0.74
N LEU A 270 0.74 3.61 0.46
CA LEU A 270 2.07 3.03 0.24
C LEU A 270 2.64 2.40 1.51
N ILE A 271 2.53 3.08 2.66
CA ILE A 271 2.92 2.53 3.97
C ILE A 271 2.12 1.26 4.27
N CYS A 272 0.80 1.29 4.05
CA CYS A 272 -0.10 0.14 4.21
C CYS A 272 0.33 -1.05 3.34
N SER A 273 0.67 -0.81 2.07
CA SER A 273 1.17 -1.87 1.17
C SER A 273 2.45 -2.53 1.69
N CYS A 274 3.30 -1.79 2.41
CA CYS A 274 4.57 -2.29 2.95
C CYS A 274 4.41 -3.10 4.25
N LEU A 275 3.30 -2.94 4.99
CA LEU A 275 3.07 -3.62 6.28
C LEU A 275 3.26 -5.15 6.31
N PRO A 276 2.84 -5.97 5.30
CA PRO A 276 3.08 -7.40 5.35
C PRO A 276 4.56 -7.77 5.28
N ALA A 277 5.37 -7.00 4.54
CA ALA A 277 6.81 -7.20 4.43
C ALA A 277 7.53 -6.84 5.74
N VAL A 278 7.17 -5.70 6.35
CA VAL A 278 7.64 -5.28 7.68
C VAL A 278 7.33 -6.35 8.73
N ASN A 279 6.10 -6.87 8.74
CA ASN A 279 5.68 -7.87 9.71
C ASN A 279 6.37 -9.23 9.50
N ALA A 280 6.62 -9.64 8.25
CA ALA A 280 7.39 -10.85 7.96
C ALA A 280 8.83 -10.77 8.54
N LEU A 281 9.50 -9.62 8.41
CA LEU A 281 10.78 -9.34 9.06
C LEU A 281 10.69 -9.39 10.59
N TYR A 282 9.69 -8.72 11.17
CA TYR A 282 9.48 -8.65 12.62
C TYR A 282 9.30 -10.05 13.23
N ILE A 283 8.46 -10.89 12.61
CA ILE A 283 8.25 -12.28 13.04
C ILE A 283 9.54 -13.10 12.91
N LYS A 284 10.33 -12.93 11.84
CA LYS A 284 11.63 -13.62 11.68
C LYS A 284 12.63 -13.22 12.77
N LYS A 285 12.71 -11.92 13.13
CA LYS A 285 13.60 -11.43 14.20
C LYS A 285 13.20 -11.98 15.57
N ILE A 286 11.91 -11.95 15.93
CA ILE A 286 11.43 -12.51 17.20
C ILE A 286 11.64 -14.03 17.26
N LYS A 287 11.20 -14.78 16.22
CA LYS A 287 11.37 -16.23 16.21
C LYS A 287 12.84 -16.64 16.24
N GLY A 288 13.72 -15.93 15.52
CA GLY A 288 15.17 -16.15 15.59
C GLY A 288 15.71 -15.95 17.01
N SER A 289 15.27 -14.89 17.70
CA SER A 289 15.61 -14.66 19.11
C SER A 289 15.09 -15.76 20.04
N SER A 290 13.88 -16.27 19.81
CA SER A 290 13.30 -17.37 20.61
C SER A 290 13.98 -18.72 20.35
N TYR A 291 14.42 -18.98 19.11
CA TYR A 291 15.20 -20.17 18.79
C TYR A 291 16.59 -20.12 19.43
N PHE A 292 17.28 -18.97 19.36
CA PHE A 292 18.58 -18.79 20.02
C PHE A 292 18.45 -18.96 21.54
N ALA A 293 17.52 -18.26 22.19
CA ALA A 293 17.30 -18.36 23.64
C ALA A 293 16.95 -19.79 24.09
N ARG A 294 16.20 -20.56 23.27
CA ARG A 294 15.87 -21.95 23.59
C ARG A 294 17.06 -22.89 23.38
N HIS A 295 17.90 -22.65 22.39
CA HIS A 295 19.11 -23.44 22.15
C HIS A 295 20.20 -23.16 23.20
N GLU A 296 20.25 -21.92 23.71
CA GLU A 296 21.11 -21.51 24.81
C GLU A 296 20.68 -22.17 26.14
N TYR A 297 19.37 -22.13 26.46
CA TYR A 297 18.81 -22.87 27.60
C TYR A 297 19.06 -24.39 27.53
N GLN A 298 18.92 -24.99 26.35
CA GLN A 298 19.11 -26.43 26.16
C GLN A 298 20.59 -26.85 26.23
N ASN A 299 21.51 -26.03 25.70
CA ASN A 299 22.96 -26.23 25.87
C ASN A 299 23.39 -26.05 27.34
N GLN A 300 22.77 -25.12 28.07
CA GLN A 300 23.06 -24.89 29.48
C GLN A 300 22.61 -26.08 30.35
N TYR A 301 21.42 -26.65 30.07
CA TYR A 301 20.96 -27.89 30.70
C TYR A 301 21.89 -29.08 30.43
N HIS A 302 22.34 -29.26 29.17
CA HIS A 302 23.29 -30.31 28.80
C HIS A 302 24.67 -30.16 29.44
N ARG A 303 25.16 -28.91 29.65
CA ARG A 303 26.42 -28.66 30.36
C ARG A 303 26.31 -28.96 31.86
N SER A 304 25.22 -28.58 32.52
CA SER A 304 25.04 -28.90 33.94
C SER A 304 24.91 -30.40 34.19
N ALA A 305 24.24 -31.14 33.30
CA ALA A 305 24.12 -32.60 33.40
C ALA A 305 25.45 -33.36 33.20
N HIS A 306 26.49 -32.72 32.65
CA HIS A 306 27.80 -33.32 32.41
C HIS A 306 28.84 -33.03 33.51
N ASN A 307 28.49 -32.23 34.52
CA ASN A 307 29.43 -31.70 35.52
C ASN A 307 29.19 -32.17 36.97
N GLU A 308 28.27 -33.11 37.20
CA GLU A 308 28.19 -33.82 38.49
C GLU A 308 29.10 -35.06 38.48
N PRO A 309 30.16 -35.12 39.31
CA PRO A 309 30.84 -36.37 39.62
C PRO A 309 29.89 -37.21 40.48
N GLY A 310 29.56 -38.41 40.03
CA GLY A 310 28.53 -39.23 40.67
C GLY A 310 28.76 -39.48 42.16
N ARG A 311 27.83 -38.99 42.98
CA ARG A 311 27.59 -39.50 44.33
C ARG A 311 26.14 -39.97 44.36
N GLY A 312 25.96 -41.29 44.33
CA GLY A 312 24.63 -41.87 44.23
C GLY A 312 23.83 -41.68 45.52
N ASP A 313 22.55 -41.39 45.36
CA ASP A 313 21.53 -41.73 46.33
C ASP A 313 20.25 -42.21 45.63
N ILE A 314 19.51 -43.06 46.32
CA ILE A 314 18.42 -43.85 45.76
C ILE A 314 17.10 -43.08 45.87
N LEU A 315 16.36 -42.94 44.76
CA LEU A 315 14.90 -42.92 44.86
C LEU A 315 14.21 -43.55 43.64
N MET A 316 13.37 -44.56 43.91
CA MET A 316 12.40 -45.06 42.94
C MET A 316 11.40 -43.96 42.56
N THR A 317 10.96 -43.96 41.30
CA THR A 317 9.52 -44.09 41.00
C THR A 317 9.32 -44.84 39.67
N ARG A 318 8.64 -45.99 39.78
CA ARG A 318 8.06 -46.81 38.69
C ARG A 318 7.08 -45.96 37.84
N ALA A 319 6.72 -46.24 36.57
CA ALA A 319 6.82 -47.48 35.80
C ALA A 319 6.26 -47.31 34.35
N ILE A 320 6.54 -48.30 33.46
CA ILE A 320 5.63 -48.84 32.40
C ILE A 320 5.25 -47.88 31.23
N ARG A 321 5.15 -48.25 29.94
CA ARG A 321 5.48 -49.39 29.03
C ARG A 321 5.44 -48.76 27.60
N ILE A 322 5.94 -49.33 26.51
CA ILE A 322 6.59 -50.62 26.17
C ILE A 322 7.66 -50.32 25.09
N ASN A 323 8.53 -51.26 24.74
CA ASN A 323 9.30 -51.19 23.49
C ASN A 323 9.17 -52.53 22.75
N THR A 324 8.73 -52.53 21.48
CA THR A 324 8.64 -53.74 20.65
C THR A 324 9.60 -53.58 19.48
N SER A 325 10.77 -54.19 19.57
CA SER A 325 11.81 -54.09 18.55
C SER A 325 11.54 -55.06 17.39
N SER A 326 11.65 -54.57 16.16
CA SER A 326 12.10 -55.40 15.03
C SER A 326 13.25 -54.69 14.31
N LYS A 327 14.39 -55.38 14.34
CA LYS A 327 15.73 -54.91 14.01
C LYS A 327 16.01 -55.01 12.52
N GLN A 328 16.45 -53.93 11.87
CA GLN A 328 17.40 -54.05 10.77
C GLN A 328 18.31 -52.82 10.65
N ARG A 329 19.50 -53.03 10.10
CA ARG A 329 20.67 -52.14 10.13
C ARG A 329 21.06 -51.82 8.69
N GLY A 330 21.19 -50.53 8.36
CA GLY A 330 21.58 -50.04 7.04
C GLY A 330 21.90 -48.54 7.14
N ASP A 331 22.97 -48.15 6.47
CA ASP A 331 23.76 -46.94 6.72
C ASP A 331 23.04 -45.59 6.53
N GLY A 332 23.52 -44.56 7.24
CA GLY A 332 22.87 -43.25 7.34
C GLY A 332 22.92 -42.43 6.04
N GLU A 333 21.73 -42.14 5.51
CA GLU A 333 21.51 -41.41 4.27
C GLU A 333 21.77 -39.89 4.37
N SER A 334 22.26 -39.36 3.24
CA SER A 334 22.04 -38.01 2.68
C SER A 334 21.62 -36.82 3.55
N ILE A 335 22.40 -35.75 3.40
CA ILE A 335 21.99 -34.35 3.53
C ILE A 335 20.74 -34.08 2.67
N LEU A 336 19.58 -33.81 3.28
CA LEU A 336 18.71 -32.64 2.99
C LEU A 336 17.50 -32.63 3.94
N THR A 337 17.24 -31.51 4.60
CA THR A 337 15.98 -31.19 5.30
C THR A 337 15.96 -29.70 5.60
N GLY A 338 14.90 -28.94 5.35
CA GLY A 338 13.63 -29.23 4.69
C GLY A 338 12.73 -28.01 4.90
N CYS A 339 12.19 -27.42 3.83
CA CYS A 339 11.40 -26.17 3.91
C CYS A 339 10.08 -26.30 3.15
N ASP A 340 9.46 -27.48 3.28
CA ASP A 340 8.47 -27.97 2.31
C ASP A 340 7.01 -27.95 2.79
N ASP A 341 6.74 -27.37 3.97
CA ASP A 341 5.37 -27.12 4.48
C ASP A 341 4.52 -26.21 3.57
N ALA A 342 5.12 -25.58 2.56
CA ALA A 342 4.43 -24.74 1.57
C ALA A 342 4.29 -25.41 0.18
N ALA A 343 5.08 -26.44 -0.13
CA ALA A 343 5.03 -27.16 -1.40
C ALA A 343 4.11 -28.40 -1.33
N LEU A 344 4.16 -29.13 -0.21
CA LEU A 344 3.40 -30.39 0.00
C LEU A 344 1.86 -30.25 -0.07
N ILE A 345 1.31 -29.03 0.00
CA ILE A 345 -0.13 -28.78 -0.13
C ILE A 345 -0.53 -28.56 -1.61
N ALA A 346 0.42 -28.23 -2.50
CA ALA A 346 0.14 -27.96 -3.91
C ALA A 346 0.06 -29.25 -4.75
N GLU A 347 0.97 -30.22 -4.54
CA GLU A 347 0.99 -31.47 -5.31
C GLU A 347 -0.10 -32.47 -4.88
N ALA A 348 -0.60 -32.39 -3.65
CA ALA A 348 -1.66 -33.27 -3.13
C ALA A 348 -3.04 -33.11 -3.80
N GLN A 349 -3.21 -32.18 -4.77
CA GLN A 349 -4.47 -31.95 -5.49
C GLN A 349 -4.39 -32.15 -7.01
N GLN A 350 -3.26 -32.63 -7.55
CA GLN A 350 -3.10 -32.89 -9.00
C GLN A 350 -2.50 -34.27 -9.28
N ALA A 351 -3.28 -35.33 -9.02
CA ALA A 351 -3.04 -36.66 -9.55
C ALA A 351 -4.29 -37.13 -10.36
N PRO A 352 -4.15 -37.52 -11.64
CA PRO A 352 -5.26 -37.97 -12.47
C PRO A 352 -5.70 -39.41 -12.12
N ARG A 353 -7.00 -39.71 -12.25
CA ARG A 353 -7.54 -41.07 -12.17
C ARG A 353 -7.84 -41.63 -13.56
N THR A 354 -6.86 -42.33 -14.12
CA THR A 354 -6.87 -43.22 -15.29
C THR A 354 -5.70 -44.18 -15.09
N ASP A 355 -5.75 -45.50 -15.21
CA ASP A 355 -6.83 -46.46 -15.48
C ASP A 355 -6.51 -47.78 -14.75
N THR A 356 -7.43 -48.73 -14.70
CA THR A 356 -7.10 -50.16 -14.42
C THR A 356 -8.06 -51.08 -15.21
N PRO A 357 -7.65 -52.32 -15.55
CA PRO A 357 -7.73 -52.75 -16.94
C PRO A 357 -8.93 -53.64 -17.28
N SER A 358 -9.17 -53.76 -18.59
CA SER A 358 -10.12 -54.71 -19.18
C SER A 358 -9.85 -56.16 -18.77
N ARG A 359 -10.89 -56.87 -18.34
CA ARG A 359 -10.93 -58.34 -18.32
C ARG A 359 -12.13 -58.83 -19.11
N LYS A 360 -11.88 -59.46 -20.26
CA LYS A 360 -12.89 -60.21 -21.02
C LYS A 360 -13.20 -61.53 -20.30
N SER A 361 -14.48 -61.92 -20.28
CA SER A 361 -14.94 -63.31 -20.44
C SER A 361 -16.47 -63.37 -20.42
N ASP A 362 -17.07 -63.41 -21.61
CA ASP A 362 -18.14 -64.29 -22.11
C ASP A 362 -19.31 -64.78 -21.22
N SER A 363 -20.44 -65.03 -21.91
CA SER A 363 -21.56 -65.95 -21.57
C SER A 363 -22.70 -65.39 -20.70
N ILE A 364 -23.99 -65.77 -20.83
CA ILE A 364 -24.83 -66.40 -21.90
C ILE A 364 -26.30 -66.29 -21.43
N VAL A 365 -27.28 -66.26 -22.37
CA VAL A 365 -28.76 -66.11 -22.19
C VAL A 365 -29.24 -64.75 -21.70
#